data_AF-Q8T0G2-F1
#
_entry.id   AF-Q8T0G2-F1
#
_cell.length_a   1.000
_cell.length_b   1.000
_cell.length_c   1.000
_cell.angle_alpha   90.00
_cell.angle_beta   90.00
_cell.angle_gamma   90.00
#
_symmetry.space_group_name_H-M   'P 1'
#
loop_
_entity.id
_entity.type
_entity.pdbx_description
1 polymer ?
#
loop_
_entity_poly.entity_id
_entity_poly.type
_entity_poly.pdbx_seq_one_letter_code
_entity_poly.pdbx_strand_id
1 'polypeptide(L)'
;MTPHNDSKDSKPCIGLLNPDQEDQMKVCGYRRSLMRTGFCWACIFLTGGLLRLVLHWWRHLYLYATCSQCSLEEAEQVLVTEDYQGKHKMYHVKQIQVLTSSNLKTLLEKEQQSIERTHIECDHVENVLQLSVHFTSAQFKKCSSIRIFRCKQLVYAWNNNTNRFQRINGLDLNIPCSYYHQQRGLPVHEQISRRIVFGDNEITVPLRDFKTLLFLEVLNPFYVFQLFSVILWFTYDYY
;
A
#
# COMPACT_ATOMS: atom_id res chain seq x y z
N MET A 1 17.02 -39.61 -22.48
CA MET A 1 17.78 -38.41 -22.09
C MET A 1 16.76 -37.30 -21.79
N THR A 2 16.19 -37.33 -20.59
CA THR A 2 15.19 -36.36 -20.13
C THR A 2 15.92 -35.12 -19.61
N PRO A 3 15.59 -33.89 -20.05
CA PRO A 3 16.18 -32.72 -19.45
C PRO A 3 15.58 -32.51 -18.07
N HIS A 4 16.47 -32.48 -17.08
CA HIS A 4 16.24 -32.01 -15.72
C HIS A 4 15.67 -30.58 -15.80
N ASN A 5 14.40 -30.40 -15.44
CA ASN A 5 13.83 -29.06 -15.30
C ASN A 5 14.13 -28.60 -13.87
N ASP A 6 15.24 -27.89 -13.70
CA ASP A 6 15.56 -27.17 -12.47
C ASP A 6 14.53 -26.04 -12.31
N SER A 7 13.39 -26.37 -11.70
CA SER A 7 12.50 -25.38 -11.12
C SER A 7 13.22 -24.73 -9.95
N LYS A 8 14.02 -23.69 -10.23
CA LYS A 8 14.35 -22.67 -9.24
C LYS A 8 13.05 -22.30 -8.55
N ASP A 9 12.98 -22.45 -7.23
CA ASP A 9 11.88 -21.98 -6.38
C ASP A 9 11.68 -20.47 -6.60
N SER A 10 10.92 -20.12 -7.63
CA SER A 10 10.65 -18.75 -7.99
C SER A 10 9.61 -18.24 -7.00
N LYS A 11 10.06 -17.38 -6.08
CA LYS A 11 9.19 -16.69 -5.13
C LYS A 11 7.95 -16.15 -5.86
N PRO A 12 6.73 -16.32 -5.32
CA PRO A 12 5.51 -15.96 -6.03
C PRO A 12 5.45 -14.45 -6.32
N CYS A 13 5.36 -14.10 -7.60
CA CYS A 13 5.16 -12.72 -8.07
C CYS A 13 3.70 -12.26 -7.95
N ILE A 14 2.78 -13.23 -7.78
CA ILE A 14 1.34 -13.03 -7.70
C ILE A 14 0.83 -13.75 -6.46
N GLY A 15 -0.08 -13.11 -5.75
CA GLY A 15 -0.74 -13.64 -4.57
C GLY A 15 -2.22 -13.36 -4.62
N LEU A 16 -2.94 -13.98 -3.69
CA LEU A 16 -4.37 -13.81 -3.52
C LEU A 16 -4.65 -13.33 -2.10
N LEU A 17 -5.42 -12.25 -1.98
CA LEU A 17 -5.93 -11.69 -0.73
C LEU A 17 -7.36 -12.22 -0.53
N ASN A 18 -7.70 -12.51 0.73
CA ASN A 18 -9.02 -12.96 1.16
C ASN A 18 -9.55 -14.15 0.32
N PRO A 19 -8.83 -15.28 0.33
CA PRO A 19 -9.26 -16.47 -0.42
C PRO A 19 -10.63 -16.93 0.08
N ASP A 20 -11.48 -17.37 -0.84
CA ASP A 20 -12.79 -17.98 -0.56
C ASP A 20 -13.80 -17.04 0.14
N GLN A 21 -13.55 -15.73 0.08
CA GLN A 21 -14.44 -14.66 0.57
C GLN A 21 -14.96 -13.82 -0.61
N GLU A 22 -16.09 -13.12 -0.41
CA GLU A 22 -16.70 -12.27 -1.43
C GLU A 22 -15.79 -11.11 -1.87
N ASP A 23 -14.87 -10.69 -0.99
CA ASP A 23 -13.89 -9.63 -1.23
C ASP A 23 -12.52 -10.17 -1.70
N GLN A 24 -12.51 -11.30 -2.41
CA GLN A 24 -11.30 -11.88 -2.98
C GLN A 24 -10.61 -10.93 -3.97
N MET A 25 -9.30 -10.72 -3.78
CA MET A 25 -8.51 -9.81 -4.63
C MET A 25 -7.18 -10.44 -5.04
N LYS A 26 -6.69 -10.13 -6.24
CA LYS A 26 -5.36 -10.55 -6.71
C LYS A 26 -4.34 -9.46 -6.38
N VAL A 27 -3.16 -9.84 -5.90
CA VAL A 27 -2.07 -8.90 -5.59
C VAL A 27 -0.82 -9.26 -6.38
N CYS A 28 -0.21 -8.28 -7.03
CA CYS A 28 1.02 -8.45 -7.80
C CYS A 28 2.11 -7.49 -7.28
N GLY A 29 3.33 -8.00 -7.13
CA GLY A 29 4.49 -7.24 -6.67
C GLY A 29 5.20 -6.49 -7.80
N TYR A 30 5.59 -5.25 -7.54
CA TYR A 30 6.36 -4.40 -8.46
C TYR A 30 7.52 -3.71 -7.74
N ARG A 31 8.64 -3.60 -8.44
CA ARG A 31 9.83 -2.86 -8.01
C ARG A 31 10.17 -1.80 -9.04
N ARG A 32 10.55 -0.60 -8.58
CA ARG A 32 10.90 0.48 -9.48
C ARG A 32 12.18 0.16 -10.25
N SER A 33 12.15 0.36 -11.57
CA SER A 33 13.33 0.18 -12.42
C SER A 33 13.79 1.54 -12.93
N LEU A 34 15.05 1.90 -12.65
CA LEU A 34 15.61 3.19 -13.06
C LEU A 34 15.70 3.31 -14.58
N MET A 35 16.05 2.23 -15.29
CA MET A 35 16.14 2.26 -16.75
C MET A 35 14.77 2.47 -17.40
N ARG A 36 13.75 1.71 -16.96
CA ARG A 36 12.37 1.87 -17.45
C ARG A 36 11.81 3.25 -17.12
N THR A 37 12.07 3.73 -15.91
CA THR A 37 11.72 5.09 -15.50
C THR A 37 12.38 6.12 -16.40
N GLY A 38 13.69 6.01 -16.66
CA GLY A 38 14.43 6.92 -17.54
C GLY A 38 13.90 6.93 -18.98
N PHE A 39 13.63 5.75 -19.55
CA PHE A 39 13.01 5.63 -20.86
C PHE A 39 11.61 6.26 -20.90
N CYS A 40 10.77 6.00 -19.90
CA CYS A 40 9.44 6.60 -19.78
C CYS A 40 9.53 8.14 -19.74
N TRP A 41 10.49 8.69 -18.99
CA TRP A 41 10.74 10.14 -18.97
C TRP A 41 11.22 10.67 -20.32
N ALA A 42 12.13 9.97 -21.01
CA ALA A 42 12.55 10.36 -22.35
C ALA A 42 11.38 10.42 -23.33
N CYS A 43 10.48 9.44 -23.32
CA CYS A 43 9.25 9.45 -24.12
C CYS A 43 8.29 10.59 -23.73
N ILE A 44 8.20 10.92 -22.43
CA ILE A 44 7.40 12.06 -21.95
C ILE A 44 7.94 13.37 -22.53
N PHE A 45 9.26 13.58 -22.52
CA PHE A 45 9.88 14.76 -23.11
C PHE A 45 9.67 14.82 -24.63
N LEU A 46 9.85 13.68 -25.33
CA LEU A 46 9.68 13.62 -26.79
C LEU A 46 8.23 13.92 -27.23
N THR A 47 7.24 13.55 -26.42
CA THR A 47 5.83 13.80 -26.70
C THR A 47 5.34 15.17 -26.21
N GLY A 48 6.24 16.05 -25.78
CA GLY A 48 5.88 17.37 -25.25
C GLY A 48 4.99 17.30 -24.00
N GLY A 49 5.04 16.20 -23.23
CA GLY A 49 4.22 16.00 -22.04
C GLY A 49 2.86 15.33 -22.27
N LEU A 50 2.42 15.10 -23.51
CA LEU A 50 1.15 14.42 -23.81
C LEU A 50 1.09 13.02 -23.20
N LEU A 51 2.19 12.26 -23.26
CA LEU A 51 2.26 10.93 -22.65
C LEU A 51 2.07 10.99 -21.12
N ARG A 52 2.52 12.06 -20.46
CA ARG A 52 2.36 12.22 -19.02
C ARG A 52 0.89 12.38 -18.62
N LEU A 53 0.09 13.07 -19.44
CA LEU A 53 -1.35 13.23 -19.23
C LEU A 53 -2.08 11.88 -19.36
N VAL A 54 -1.76 11.12 -20.40
CA VAL A 54 -2.33 9.78 -20.62
C VAL A 54 -2.01 8.84 -19.44
N LEU A 55 -0.75 8.85 -18.99
CA LEU A 55 -0.32 8.05 -17.85
C LEU A 55 -0.90 8.54 -16.51
N HIS A 56 -1.28 9.82 -16.40
CA HIS A 56 -1.97 10.36 -15.25
C HIS A 56 -3.40 9.79 -15.13
N TRP A 57 -4.13 9.67 -16.24
CA TRP A 57 -5.47 9.05 -16.23
C TRP A 57 -5.41 7.57 -15.90
N TRP A 58 -4.39 6.85 -16.38
CA TRP A 58 -4.21 5.43 -16.10
C TRP A 58 -2.98 5.15 -15.25
N ARG A 59 -3.13 5.38 -13.94
CA ARG A 59 -2.07 5.15 -12.94
C ARG A 59 -1.45 3.74 -12.96
N HIS A 60 -2.22 2.71 -13.35
CA HIS A 60 -1.70 1.34 -13.46
C HIS A 60 -0.80 1.15 -14.70
N LEU A 61 -1.06 1.87 -15.81
CA LEU A 61 -0.17 1.87 -16.97
C LEU A 61 1.15 2.57 -16.63
N TYR A 62 1.09 3.66 -15.85
CA TYR A 62 2.29 4.31 -15.32
C TYR A 62 3.15 3.35 -14.50
N LEU A 63 2.53 2.51 -13.67
CA LEU A 63 3.22 1.44 -12.94
C LEU A 63 3.91 0.46 -13.90
N TYR A 64 3.21 -0.03 -14.92
CA TYR A 64 3.80 -0.95 -15.90
C TYR A 64 4.97 -0.34 -16.69
N ALA A 65 4.87 0.95 -17.01
CA ALA A 65 5.91 1.68 -17.73
C ALA A 65 7.16 1.96 -16.89
N THR A 66 7.02 2.15 -15.56
CA THR A 66 8.14 2.56 -14.69
C THR A 66 8.72 1.44 -13.83
N CYS A 67 7.95 0.38 -13.58
CA CYS A 67 8.32 -0.72 -12.70
C CYS A 67 8.50 -2.03 -13.47
N SER A 68 9.24 -2.94 -12.85
CA SER A 68 9.33 -4.36 -13.25
C SER A 68 8.57 -5.21 -12.24
N GLN A 69 7.89 -6.26 -12.72
CA GLN A 69 7.25 -7.24 -11.86
C GLN A 69 8.31 -7.97 -11.03
N CYS A 70 8.04 -8.18 -9.75
CA CYS A 70 8.93 -8.88 -8.83
C CYS A 70 8.15 -9.74 -7.84
N SER A 71 8.89 -10.51 -7.04
CA SER A 71 8.31 -11.29 -5.94
C SER A 71 7.61 -10.36 -4.94
N LEU A 72 6.52 -10.83 -4.35
CA LEU A 72 5.79 -10.04 -3.34
C LEU A 72 6.66 -9.70 -2.13
N GLU A 73 7.63 -10.54 -1.80
CA GLU A 73 8.59 -10.36 -0.71
C GLU A 73 9.54 -9.17 -0.93
N GLU A 74 9.86 -8.83 -2.18
CA GLU A 74 10.80 -7.76 -2.53
C GLU A 74 10.09 -6.52 -3.12
N ALA A 75 8.77 -6.59 -3.31
CA ALA A 75 7.97 -5.56 -3.94
C ALA A 75 7.98 -4.23 -3.16
N GLU A 76 8.32 -3.12 -3.82
CA GLU A 76 8.17 -1.78 -3.24
C GLU A 76 6.71 -1.29 -3.36
N GLN A 77 6.05 -1.73 -4.44
CA GLN A 77 4.68 -1.39 -4.79
C GLN A 77 3.88 -2.65 -5.04
N VAL A 78 2.59 -2.61 -4.70
CA VAL A 78 1.65 -3.68 -5.02
C VAL A 78 0.52 -3.15 -5.89
N LEU A 79 0.17 -3.94 -6.89
CA LEU A 79 -1.04 -3.76 -7.67
C LEU A 79 -2.09 -4.74 -7.15
N VAL A 80 -3.13 -4.21 -6.51
CA VAL A 80 -4.31 -4.98 -6.11
C VAL A 80 -5.31 -4.90 -7.24
N THR A 81 -5.74 -6.05 -7.74
CA THR A 81 -6.71 -6.18 -8.83
C THR A 81 -7.95 -6.88 -8.30
N GLU A 82 -9.09 -6.24 -8.49
CA GLU A 82 -10.40 -6.76 -8.10
C GLU A 82 -11.15 -7.18 -9.35
N ASP A 83 -11.75 -8.36 -9.31
CA ASP A 83 -12.49 -8.92 -10.44
C ASP A 83 -13.98 -9.04 -10.07
N TYR A 84 -14.79 -8.13 -10.59
CA TYR A 84 -16.23 -8.14 -10.36
C TYR A 84 -16.91 -9.03 -11.39
N GLN A 85 -17.11 -10.30 -11.02
CA GLN A 85 -17.81 -11.31 -11.82
C GLN A 85 -17.30 -11.42 -13.28
N GLY A 86 -16.00 -11.17 -13.53
CA GLY A 86 -15.41 -11.22 -14.87
C GLY A 86 -15.77 -10.04 -15.78
N LYS A 87 -16.65 -9.12 -15.36
CA LYS A 87 -17.15 -8.00 -16.19
C LYS A 87 -16.32 -6.74 -16.04
N HIS A 88 -15.87 -6.46 -14.81
CA HIS A 88 -15.12 -5.24 -14.51
C HIS A 88 -13.90 -5.54 -13.65
N LYS A 89 -12.75 -5.02 -14.07
CA LYS A 89 -11.50 -5.08 -13.32
C LYS A 89 -11.17 -3.72 -12.76
N MET A 90 -11.00 -3.64 -11.44
CA MET A 90 -10.53 -2.44 -10.77
C MET A 90 -9.08 -2.62 -10.32
N TYR A 91 -8.27 -1.57 -10.49
CA TYR A 91 -6.85 -1.59 -10.22
C TYR A 91 -6.47 -0.58 -9.14
N HIS A 92 -5.86 -1.05 -8.06
CA HIS A 92 -5.39 -0.23 -6.95
C HIS A 92 -3.88 -0.38 -6.77
N VAL A 93 -3.13 0.64 -7.18
CA VAL A 93 -1.70 0.75 -6.88
C VAL A 93 -1.53 1.26 -5.45
N LYS A 94 -0.80 0.51 -4.62
CA LYS A 94 -0.49 0.84 -3.22
C LYS A 94 1.01 0.68 -2.96
N GLN A 95 1.54 1.53 -2.09
CA GLN A 95 2.93 1.44 -1.62
C GLN A 95 3.02 0.49 -0.43
N ILE A 96 4.09 -0.30 -0.37
CA ILE A 96 4.39 -1.11 0.81
C ILE A 96 5.17 -0.24 1.80
N GLN A 97 4.69 -0.19 3.04
CA GLN A 97 5.38 0.41 4.17
C GLN A 97 6.18 -0.66 4.90
N VAL A 98 7.49 -0.46 5.02
CA VAL A 98 8.39 -1.34 5.78
C VAL A 98 8.59 -0.77 7.17
N LEU A 99 7.98 -1.42 8.15
CA LEU A 99 8.10 -1.10 9.57
C LEU A 99 9.27 -1.90 10.12
N THR A 100 10.44 -1.28 10.22
CA THR A 100 11.63 -1.84 10.89
C THR A 100 11.75 -1.29 12.30
N SER A 101 12.43 -2.02 13.19
CA SER A 101 12.74 -1.60 14.55
C SER A 101 13.22 -0.14 14.69
N SER A 102 14.09 0.33 13.79
CA SER A 102 14.57 1.72 13.76
C SER A 102 13.46 2.73 13.42
N ASN A 103 12.67 2.45 12.38
CA ASN A 103 11.53 3.28 12.00
C ASN A 103 10.49 3.31 13.12
N LEU A 104 10.26 2.18 13.79
CA LEU A 104 9.38 2.11 14.95
C LEU A 104 9.86 3.01 16.07
N LYS A 105 11.15 2.97 16.44
CA LYS A 105 11.73 3.88 17.46
C LYS A 105 11.46 5.35 17.14
N THR A 106 11.74 5.77 15.90
CA THR A 106 11.50 7.17 15.50
C THR A 106 10.01 7.55 15.48
N LEU A 107 9.11 6.62 15.12
CA LEU A 107 7.66 6.86 15.19
C LEU A 107 7.15 6.89 16.63
N LEU A 108 7.69 6.02 17.49
CA LEU A 108 7.43 5.99 18.93
C LEU A 108 7.88 7.29 19.60
N GLU A 109 9.09 7.77 19.30
CA GLU A 109 9.62 9.03 19.81
C GLU A 109 8.76 10.22 19.35
N LYS A 110 8.31 10.22 18.09
CA LYS A 110 7.38 11.25 17.58
C LYS A 110 6.02 11.22 18.26
N GLU A 111 5.44 10.04 18.47
CA GLU A 111 4.18 9.91 19.22
C GLU A 111 4.37 10.30 20.70
N GLN A 112 5.48 9.92 21.33
CA GLN A 112 5.79 10.29 22.72
C GLN A 112 5.95 11.80 22.89
N GLN A 113 6.62 12.49 21.95
CA GLN A 113 6.72 13.95 21.95
C GLN A 113 5.34 14.64 21.81
N SER A 114 4.39 14.03 21.10
CA SER A 114 3.01 14.54 21.07
C SER A 114 2.23 14.29 22.38
N ILE A 115 2.70 13.35 23.20
CA ILE A 115 2.06 12.90 24.46
C ILE A 115 2.77 13.46 25.72
N GLU A 116 3.79 14.34 25.59
CA GLU A 116 4.44 15.04 26.71
C GLU A 116 3.48 15.99 27.47
N ARG A 117 2.58 15.41 28.26
CA ARG A 117 2.00 15.97 29.49
C ARG A 117 1.94 14.95 30.63
N THR A 118 2.55 13.77 30.51
CA THR A 118 2.59 12.83 31.64
C THR A 118 3.90 12.06 31.66
N HIS A 119 4.76 12.44 32.60
CA HIS A 119 6.02 11.77 32.95
C HIS A 119 5.83 10.25 33.11
N ILE A 120 6.58 9.44 32.36
CA ILE A 120 6.92 8.07 32.75
C ILE A 120 8.37 7.79 32.34
N GLU A 121 9.16 7.32 33.31
CA GLU A 121 10.57 6.95 33.19
C GLU A 121 10.80 5.86 32.12
N CYS A 122 11.79 6.10 31.26
CA CYS A 122 12.27 5.19 30.22
C CYS A 122 13.33 4.25 30.80
N ASP A 123 13.00 2.97 31.00
CA ASP A 123 14.02 1.94 31.25
C ASP A 123 13.86 0.66 30.40
N HIS A 124 12.90 0.56 29.47
CA HIS A 124 12.63 -0.71 28.75
C HIS A 124 12.41 -0.55 27.24
N VAL A 125 13.32 0.13 26.54
CA VAL A 125 13.24 0.36 25.07
C VAL A 125 13.47 -0.91 24.24
N GLU A 126 14.09 -1.96 24.79
CA GLU A 126 14.39 -3.20 24.04
C GLU A 126 13.16 -4.10 23.82
N ASN A 127 12.19 -4.11 24.74
CA ASN A 127 10.95 -4.88 24.60
C ASN A 127 9.91 -4.21 23.68
N VAL A 128 10.15 -2.97 23.24
CA VAL A 128 9.25 -2.16 22.40
C VAL A 128 9.36 -2.51 20.91
N LEU A 129 10.41 -3.23 20.51
CA LEU A 129 10.71 -3.55 19.11
C LEU A 129 9.90 -4.71 18.53
N GLN A 130 8.95 -5.25 19.28
CA GLN A 130 8.14 -6.37 18.85
C GLN A 130 6.75 -5.89 18.47
N LEU A 131 6.55 -5.67 17.16
CA LEU A 131 5.24 -5.35 16.61
C LEU A 131 4.31 -6.54 16.81
N SER A 132 3.17 -6.33 17.47
CA SER A 132 2.17 -7.37 17.73
C SER A 132 1.16 -7.41 16.59
N VAL A 133 1.33 -8.34 15.66
CA VAL A 133 0.39 -8.50 14.53
C VAL A 133 -0.43 -9.78 14.67
N HIS A 134 -1.74 -9.64 14.54
CA HIS A 134 -2.72 -10.71 14.66
C HIS A 134 -3.22 -11.13 13.27
N PHE A 135 -3.02 -12.41 12.92
CA PHE A 135 -3.42 -12.94 11.62
C PHE A 135 -4.66 -13.84 11.73
N THR A 136 -4.72 -14.78 12.68
CA THR A 136 -5.83 -15.77 12.74
C THR A 136 -6.05 -16.43 14.10
N SER A 137 -5.06 -16.41 15.00
CA SER A 137 -5.13 -16.97 16.33
C SER A 137 -4.56 -15.92 17.28
N ALA A 138 -5.18 -15.70 18.46
CA ALA A 138 -4.87 -14.67 19.46
C ALA A 138 -3.39 -14.50 19.92
N GLN A 139 -2.46 -15.18 19.26
CA GLN A 139 -1.03 -14.98 19.29
C GLN A 139 -0.62 -13.82 18.39
N PHE A 140 -0.18 -12.75 19.03
CA PHE A 140 0.50 -11.67 18.36
C PHE A 140 1.92 -12.10 17.98
N LYS A 141 2.19 -12.22 16.68
CA LYS A 141 3.54 -12.56 16.23
C LYS A 141 4.40 -11.32 16.36
N LYS A 142 5.44 -11.45 17.17
CA LYS A 142 6.37 -10.38 17.49
C LYS A 142 7.49 -10.34 16.44
N CYS A 143 7.51 -9.31 15.58
CA CYS A 143 8.47 -9.20 14.46
C CYS A 143 9.32 -7.92 14.56
N SER A 144 10.61 -8.01 14.22
CA SER A 144 11.56 -6.88 14.17
C SER A 144 11.46 -6.05 12.88
N SER A 145 10.95 -6.66 11.81
CA SER A 145 10.58 -5.99 10.58
C SER A 145 9.31 -6.60 10.02
N ILE A 146 8.36 -5.78 9.61
CA ILE A 146 7.17 -6.22 8.88
C ILE A 146 6.91 -5.31 7.69
N ARG A 147 6.31 -5.89 6.65
CA ARG A 147 5.91 -5.18 5.44
C ARG A 147 4.40 -5.12 5.43
N ILE A 148 3.83 -3.92 5.42
CA ILE A 148 2.39 -3.72 5.41
C ILE A 148 1.95 -2.84 4.26
N PHE A 149 0.71 -3.00 3.80
CA PHE A 149 0.06 -2.02 2.93
C PHE A 149 -1.42 -1.90 3.30
N ARG A 150 -2.02 -0.74 3.00
CA ARG A 150 -3.44 -0.48 3.24
C ARG A 150 -4.22 -0.44 1.94
N CYS A 151 -5.25 -1.26 1.82
CA CYS A 151 -6.18 -1.25 0.70
C CYS A 151 -7.62 -1.28 1.22
N LYS A 152 -8.48 -0.38 0.74
CA LYS A 152 -9.88 -0.26 1.17
C LYS A 152 -10.05 -0.22 2.70
N GLN A 153 -9.21 0.56 3.40
CA GLN A 153 -9.16 0.65 4.87
C GLN A 153 -8.79 -0.66 5.60
N LEU A 154 -8.45 -1.74 4.88
CA LEU A 154 -7.90 -2.96 5.45
C LEU A 154 -6.38 -2.92 5.41
N VAL A 155 -5.77 -3.38 6.50
CA VAL A 155 -4.31 -3.50 6.62
C VAL A 155 -3.91 -4.93 6.30
N TYR A 156 -2.97 -5.09 5.37
CA TYR A 156 -2.39 -6.38 5.01
C TYR A 156 -0.94 -6.40 5.44
N ALA A 157 -0.52 -7.48 6.09
CA ALA A 157 0.85 -7.73 6.52
C ALA A 157 1.44 -8.93 5.80
N TRP A 158 2.73 -8.85 5.50
CA TRP A 158 3.50 -9.95 4.95
C TRP A 158 3.76 -11.02 6.02
N ASN A 159 3.43 -12.27 5.70
CA ASN A 159 3.72 -13.42 6.54
C ASN A 159 4.83 -14.26 5.91
N ASN A 160 6.00 -14.31 6.56
CA ASN A 160 7.16 -15.10 6.10
C ASN A 160 6.90 -16.61 6.07
N ASN A 161 5.98 -17.12 6.89
CA ASN A 161 5.72 -18.56 6.95
C ASN A 161 4.93 -19.03 5.72
N THR A 162 4.01 -18.20 5.23
CA THR A 162 3.13 -18.52 4.10
C THR A 162 3.55 -17.82 2.80
N ASN A 163 4.60 -16.98 2.84
CA ASN A 163 5.08 -16.15 1.73
C ASN A 163 3.96 -15.38 1.01
N ARG A 164 3.00 -14.87 1.79
CA ARG A 164 1.81 -14.19 1.28
C ARG A 164 1.43 -13.02 2.18
N PHE A 165 0.78 -12.04 1.56
CA PHE A 165 0.10 -10.98 2.30
C PHE A 165 -1.20 -11.51 2.88
N GLN A 166 -1.39 -11.29 4.18
CA GLN A 166 -2.59 -11.68 4.92
C GLN A 166 -3.19 -10.45 5.57
N ARG A 167 -4.52 -10.40 5.60
CA ARG A 167 -5.25 -9.35 6.32
C ARG A 167 -4.90 -9.43 7.80
N ILE A 168 -4.55 -8.29 8.39
CA ILE A 168 -4.44 -8.16 9.83
C ILE A 168 -5.86 -8.10 10.36
N ASN A 169 -6.19 -9.04 11.23
CA ASN A 169 -7.51 -9.12 11.84
C ASN A 169 -7.47 -8.47 13.22
N GLY A 170 -8.62 -7.95 13.65
CA GLY A 170 -8.80 -7.51 15.01
C GLY A 170 -8.90 -8.69 15.96
N LEU A 171 -9.45 -8.43 17.14
CA LEU A 171 -9.78 -9.49 18.10
C LEU A 171 -11.10 -10.22 17.75
N ASP A 172 -11.70 -9.88 16.61
CA ASP A 172 -13.02 -10.33 16.15
C ASP A 172 -13.07 -11.79 15.67
N LEU A 173 -11.94 -12.38 15.30
CA LEU A 173 -11.89 -13.72 14.69
C LEU A 173 -11.14 -14.73 15.57
N ASN A 174 -11.80 -15.87 15.84
CA ASN A 174 -11.23 -17.04 16.54
C ASN A 174 -10.66 -16.76 17.94
N ILE A 175 -11.30 -15.87 18.70
CA ILE A 175 -10.88 -15.56 20.08
C ILE A 175 -11.89 -16.11 21.08
N PRO A 176 -11.46 -16.98 22.03
CA PRO A 176 -12.35 -17.52 23.03
C PRO A 176 -12.78 -16.43 24.02
N CYS A 177 -14.01 -16.52 24.54
CA CYS A 177 -14.53 -15.57 25.52
C CYS A 177 -13.63 -15.47 26.77
N SER A 178 -12.95 -16.54 27.16
CA SER A 178 -12.02 -16.56 28.29
C SER A 178 -10.88 -15.55 28.14
N TYR A 179 -10.41 -15.31 26.91
CA TYR A 179 -9.37 -14.31 26.64
C TYR A 179 -9.81 -12.93 27.11
N TYR A 180 -11.04 -12.52 26.77
CA TYR A 180 -11.61 -11.22 27.13
C TYR A 180 -11.81 -11.05 28.63
N HIS A 181 -12.29 -12.09 29.32
CA HIS A 181 -12.49 -12.06 30.77
C HIS A 181 -11.18 -11.91 31.56
N GLN A 182 -10.04 -12.30 30.96
CA GLN A 182 -8.72 -12.21 31.58
C GLN A 182 -7.99 -10.89 31.29
N GLN A 183 -8.50 -10.05 30.38
CA GLN A 183 -7.83 -8.79 30.02
C GLN A 183 -7.99 -7.73 31.13
N ARG A 184 -6.87 -7.09 31.51
CA ARG A 184 -6.85 -5.99 32.50
C ARG A 184 -6.40 -4.65 31.91
N GLY A 185 -6.57 -4.48 30.60
CA GLY A 185 -6.09 -3.32 29.85
C GLY A 185 -4.68 -3.53 29.29
N LEU A 186 -4.34 -2.75 28.26
CA LEU A 186 -3.06 -2.85 27.57
C LEU A 186 -2.01 -1.92 28.17
N PRO A 187 -0.74 -2.35 28.27
CA PRO A 187 0.35 -1.45 28.62
C PRO A 187 0.62 -0.43 27.50
N VAL A 188 1.12 0.76 27.86
CA VAL A 188 1.29 1.90 26.93
C VAL A 188 2.10 1.55 25.68
N HIS A 189 3.19 0.79 25.84
CA HIS A 189 4.03 0.38 24.70
C HIS A 189 3.26 -0.49 23.69
N GLU A 190 2.34 -1.34 24.16
CA GLU A 190 1.52 -2.18 23.29
C GLU A 190 0.43 -1.36 22.62
N GLN A 191 -0.13 -0.37 23.32
CA GLN A 191 -1.07 0.59 22.74
C GLN A 191 -0.45 1.35 21.57
N ILE A 192 0.77 1.89 21.74
CA ILE A 192 1.47 2.62 20.68
C ILE A 192 1.82 1.68 19.52
N SER A 193 2.35 0.49 19.81
CA SER A 193 2.67 -0.52 18.78
C SER A 193 1.43 -0.86 17.92
N ARG A 194 0.27 -1.05 18.56
CA ARG A 194 -0.99 -1.29 17.86
C ARG A 194 -1.46 -0.06 17.08
N ARG A 195 -1.32 1.16 17.61
CA ARG A 195 -1.67 2.40 16.90
C ARG A 195 -0.85 2.59 15.63
N ILE A 196 0.45 2.25 15.63
CA ILE A 196 1.28 2.30 14.43
C ILE A 196 0.75 1.36 13.32
N VAL A 197 0.28 0.17 13.69
CA VAL A 197 -0.24 -0.84 12.74
C VAL A 197 -1.65 -0.52 12.28
N PHE A 198 -2.57 -0.29 13.20
CA PHE A 198 -3.99 -0.12 12.91
C PHE A 198 -4.34 1.31 12.51
N GLY A 199 -3.55 2.29 12.94
CA GLY A 199 -3.87 3.71 12.85
C GLY A 199 -4.69 4.19 14.05
N ASP A 200 -5.05 5.47 14.00
CA ASP A 200 -5.92 6.09 14.98
C ASP A 200 -7.37 5.64 14.84
N ASN A 201 -8.09 5.60 15.96
CA ASN A 201 -9.51 5.30 15.97
C ASN A 201 -10.33 6.56 15.65
N GLU A 202 -10.15 7.08 14.45
CA GLU A 202 -10.85 8.26 13.95
C GLU A 202 -11.37 8.01 12.53
N ILE A 203 -12.61 8.45 12.26
CA ILE A 203 -13.19 8.42 10.92
C ILE A 203 -12.89 9.76 10.26
N THR A 204 -11.69 9.87 9.70
CA THR A 204 -11.30 11.07 8.94
C THR A 204 -11.84 10.94 7.50
N VAL A 205 -12.84 11.76 7.16
CA VAL A 205 -13.32 11.87 5.78
C VAL A 205 -12.38 12.82 5.03
N PRO A 206 -11.62 12.35 4.01
CA PRO A 206 -10.66 13.21 3.32
C PRO A 206 -11.40 14.24 2.47
N LEU A 207 -11.41 15.50 2.92
CA LEU A 207 -11.87 16.62 2.11
C LEU A 207 -10.76 16.97 1.11
N ARG A 208 -11.12 17.06 -0.16
CA ARG A 208 -10.18 17.52 -1.19
C ARG A 208 -10.23 19.03 -1.25
N ASP A 209 -9.07 19.67 -1.28
CA ASP A 209 -8.98 21.12 -1.47
C ASP A 209 -9.58 21.53 -2.82
N PHE A 210 -10.16 22.74 -2.86
CA PHE A 210 -10.70 23.34 -4.08
C PHE A 210 -9.68 23.36 -5.23
N LYS A 211 -8.41 23.66 -4.93
CA LYS A 211 -7.33 23.66 -5.94
C LYS A 211 -7.11 22.28 -6.55
N THR A 212 -7.15 21.23 -5.73
CA THR A 212 -6.99 19.84 -6.18
C THR A 212 -8.18 19.40 -7.03
N LEU A 213 -9.40 19.77 -6.62
CA LEU A 213 -10.63 19.54 -7.38
C LEU A 213 -10.57 20.24 -8.75
N LEU A 214 -10.22 21.53 -8.76
CA LEU A 214 -10.10 22.32 -9.98
C LEU A 214 -9.07 21.73 -10.94
N PHE A 215 -7.89 21.35 -10.45
CA PHE A 215 -6.86 20.76 -11.30
C PHE A 215 -7.28 19.39 -11.85
N LEU A 216 -7.96 18.59 -11.04
CA LEU A 216 -8.51 17.30 -11.50
C LEU A 216 -9.56 17.49 -12.60
N GLU A 217 -10.38 18.54 -12.48
CA GLU A 217 -11.38 18.90 -13.49
C GLU A 217 -10.71 19.39 -14.78
N VAL A 218 -9.75 20.31 -14.71
CA VAL A 218 -9.01 20.81 -15.87
C VAL A 218 -8.25 19.69 -16.59
N LEU A 219 -7.74 18.72 -15.83
CA LEU A 219 -7.05 17.55 -16.39
C LEU A 219 -8.00 16.47 -16.93
N ASN A 220 -9.31 16.60 -16.81
CA ASN A 220 -10.22 15.63 -17.42
C ASN A 220 -10.03 15.63 -18.95
N PRO A 221 -9.96 14.45 -19.59
CA PRO A 221 -9.67 14.32 -21.02
C PRO A 221 -10.56 15.19 -21.92
N PHE A 222 -11.80 15.44 -21.51
CA PHE A 222 -12.72 16.33 -22.23
C PHE A 222 -12.19 17.77 -22.31
N TYR A 223 -11.82 18.39 -21.19
CA TYR A 223 -11.33 19.78 -21.17
C TYR A 223 -9.96 19.92 -21.85
N VAL A 224 -9.09 18.92 -21.69
CA VAL A 224 -7.79 18.92 -22.39
C VAL A 224 -8.00 18.91 -23.91
N PHE A 225 -8.94 18.11 -24.41
CA PHE A 225 -9.28 18.09 -25.84
C PHE A 225 -9.91 19.41 -26.31
N GLN A 226 -10.78 20.03 -25.50
CA GLN A 226 -11.35 21.35 -25.80
C GLN A 226 -10.26 22.41 -25.94
N LEU A 227 -9.32 22.48 -24.99
CA LEU A 227 -8.22 23.43 -25.04
C LEU A 227 -7.36 23.21 -26.29
N PHE A 228 -7.04 21.96 -26.62
CA PHE A 228 -6.31 21.62 -27.83
C PHE A 228 -7.06 22.06 -29.10
N SER A 229 -8.39 21.87 -29.13
CA SER A 229 -9.23 22.28 -30.27
C SER A 229 -9.25 23.80 -30.44
N VAL A 230 -9.33 24.56 -29.34
CA VAL A 230 -9.26 26.03 -29.37
C VAL A 230 -7.88 26.51 -29.81
N ILE A 231 -6.81 25.89 -29.32
CA ILE A 231 -5.43 26.20 -29.75
C ILE A 231 -5.29 25.96 -31.26
N LEU A 232 -5.74 24.82 -31.77
CA LEU A 232 -5.75 24.52 -33.20
C LEU A 232 -6.55 25.56 -33.99
N TRP A 233 -7.74 25.93 -33.49
CA TRP A 233 -8.54 26.99 -34.12
C TRP A 233 -7.78 28.32 -34.22
N PHE A 234 -7.03 28.71 -33.19
CA PHE A 234 -6.20 29.92 -33.22
C PHE A 234 -4.97 29.79 -34.13
N THR A 235 -4.46 28.57 -34.37
CA THR A 235 -3.31 28.34 -35.26
C THR A 235 -3.70 28.17 -36.72
N TYR A 236 -4.96 27.81 -37.00
CA TYR A 236 -5.54 27.93 -38.32
C TYR A 236 -5.91 29.40 -38.55
N ASP A 237 -4.96 30.17 -39.10
CA ASP A 237 -5.22 31.52 -39.59
C ASP A 237 -6.41 31.49 -40.56
N TYR A 238 -7.54 32.05 -40.13
CA TYR A 238 -8.66 32.45 -41.00
C TYR A 238 -8.41 33.88 -41.52
N TYR A 239 -7.23 34.11 -42.08
CA TYR A 239 -6.83 35.32 -42.78
C TYR A 239 -6.14 34.95 -44.08
#